data_AF-A0A933FVA6-F1
#
_entry.id   AF-A0A933FVA6-F1
#
_cell.length_a   1.000
_cell.length_b   1.000
_cell.length_c   1.000
_cell.angle_alpha   90.00
_cell.angle_beta   90.00
_cell.angle_gamma   90.00
#
_symmetry.space_group_name_H-M   'P 1'
#
loop_
_entity.id
_entity.type
_entity.pdbx_description
1 polymer ?
#
loop_
_entity_poly.entity_id
_entity_poly.type
_entity_poly.pdbx_seq_one_letter_code
_entity_poly.pdbx_strand_id
1 'polypeptide(L)'
;MKTNPLGPKEDFFVLATLRVRTYAVTDIPCKIYLPARPISKPRFDFKPTQEQWQQVSVFWQVTFEAKLLDRFGRTTDWIYAPEVYLENKSTTQWGPNLYDCVFSGQPQNLRVVHYLNQDPHQDKSENTRFVLWLSPNSMLQPAMIATSSYAGNVEMEKLDQLRVELTPDIHLEFDREFRHENIPNQGTLHWSFLVANTTSPCAADDVDKFNSSVLPTVDDFLWIAGLGSRTRTACVGWAASDGRTYTRYYRGNLVFPTGSQEPTLGPGLVSLGDYEEFLSTCWSAFRVHPGKEAIRGAIQALVPDRHQTLEESFLALFAGLEELVLDYRVRNDLESIITNSNEWRKIRNAIKNAIKKSIDPAIDRHQRALLYTKLNEINRVPLQYAFRRFCSDCGIDVSDVWPIFATSEGVGLADVRNKLIHGNRFPDGLINALSIARDNLKWVLERAVVRVLGWLVERTELAPMFLSANDTSLTGMPEARRQLSEYLASRS
;
A
#
# COMPACT_ATOMS: atom_id res chain seq x y z
N MET A 1 20.62 8.13 7.25
CA MET A 1 21.11 8.60 5.94
C MET A 1 22.63 8.40 5.88
N LYS A 2 23.11 7.35 5.21
CA LYS A 2 24.43 7.40 4.59
C LYS A 2 24.16 7.72 3.13
N THR A 3 24.47 8.95 2.75
CA THR A 3 24.43 9.41 1.36
C THR A 3 25.30 8.48 0.52
N ASN A 4 24.84 8.16 -0.69
CA ASN A 4 25.68 7.48 -1.67
C ASN A 4 26.98 8.30 -1.82
N PRO A 5 28.17 7.74 -1.54
CA PRO A 5 29.43 8.50 -1.56
C PRO A 5 29.81 8.98 -2.98
N LEU A 6 29.15 8.44 -4.00
CA LEU A 6 29.14 8.92 -5.37
C LEU A 6 27.73 9.50 -5.64
N GLY A 7 27.64 10.73 -6.14
CA GLY A 7 26.36 11.28 -6.60
C GLY A 7 25.69 10.35 -7.63
N PRO A 8 24.38 10.48 -7.87
CA PRO A 8 23.68 9.62 -8.83
C PRO A 8 24.39 9.69 -10.21
N LYS A 9 24.74 8.54 -10.76
CA LYS A 9 25.35 8.43 -12.09
C LYS A 9 24.31 8.81 -13.14
N GLU A 10 24.70 9.66 -14.09
CA GLU A 10 23.84 10.02 -15.22
C GLU A 10 23.67 8.81 -16.15
N ASP A 11 22.43 8.39 -16.38
CA ASP A 11 22.10 7.28 -17.29
C ASP A 11 21.82 7.79 -18.71
N PHE A 12 21.11 8.92 -18.82
CA PHE A 12 20.82 9.55 -20.11
C PHE A 12 20.96 11.07 -20.05
N PHE A 13 21.40 11.62 -21.18
CA PHE A 13 21.26 13.04 -21.51
C PHE A 13 20.43 13.15 -22.79
N VAL A 14 19.25 13.78 -22.68
CA VAL A 14 18.27 13.84 -23.76
C VAL A 14 17.74 15.24 -23.99
N LEU A 15 17.26 15.49 -25.20
CA LEU A 15 16.40 16.64 -25.50
C LEU A 15 14.95 16.20 -25.28
N ALA A 16 14.35 16.67 -24.20
CA ALA A 16 13.03 16.29 -23.76
C ALA A 16 11.94 17.18 -24.38
N THR A 17 10.80 16.56 -24.62
CA THR A 17 9.53 17.26 -24.87
C THR A 17 8.67 17.20 -23.62
N LEU A 18 8.35 18.37 -23.06
CA LEU A 18 7.42 18.51 -21.95
C LEU A 18 6.07 18.96 -22.47
N ARG A 19 5.03 18.13 -22.29
CA ARG A 19 3.65 18.50 -22.65
C ARG A 19 2.96 19.07 -21.44
N VAL A 20 2.35 20.24 -21.64
CA VAL A 20 1.64 20.98 -20.61
C VAL A 20 0.25 21.30 -21.15
N ARG A 21 -0.78 20.64 -20.59
CA ARG A 21 -2.18 20.76 -21.05
C ARG A 21 -2.30 20.54 -22.56
N THR A 22 -2.40 21.62 -23.35
CA THR A 22 -2.66 21.60 -24.80
C THR A 22 -1.44 21.89 -25.67
N TYR A 23 -0.30 22.29 -25.10
CA TYR A 23 0.90 22.60 -25.88
C TYR A 23 2.12 21.79 -25.41
N ALA A 24 3.13 21.70 -26.28
CA ALA A 24 4.36 20.97 -26.01
C ALA A 24 5.55 21.93 -26.11
N VAL A 25 6.45 21.84 -25.14
CA VAL A 25 7.72 22.57 -25.13
C VAL A 25 8.80 21.55 -25.45
N THR A 26 9.41 21.65 -26.63
CA THR A 26 10.41 20.70 -27.13
C THR A 26 11.82 21.15 -26.79
N ASP A 27 12.77 20.24 -27.00
CA ASP A 27 14.21 20.50 -26.95
C ASP A 27 14.70 21.08 -25.61
N ILE A 28 14.14 20.58 -24.50
CA ILE A 28 14.62 20.92 -23.16
C ILE A 28 15.72 19.93 -22.77
N PRO A 29 16.98 20.37 -22.58
CA PRO A 29 18.03 19.50 -22.08
C PRO A 29 17.66 18.90 -20.73
N CYS A 30 17.74 17.57 -20.63
CA CYS A 30 17.37 16.81 -19.45
C CYS A 30 18.40 15.73 -19.14
N LYS A 31 18.85 15.69 -17.89
CA LYS A 31 19.63 14.58 -17.33
C LYS A 31 18.70 13.64 -16.60
N ILE A 32 18.82 12.35 -16.90
CA ILE A 32 18.02 11.30 -16.30
C ILE A 32 18.91 10.41 -15.43
N TYR A 33 18.48 10.24 -14.19
CA TYR A 33 19.12 9.39 -13.20
C TYR A 33 18.17 8.25 -12.88
N LEU A 34 18.51 7.05 -13.35
CA LEU A 34 17.81 5.84 -13.00
C LEU A 34 18.38 5.27 -11.69
N PRO A 35 17.53 4.67 -10.86
CA PRO A 35 17.96 4.16 -9.58
C PRO A 35 18.76 2.85 -9.75
N ALA A 36 19.96 2.79 -9.15
CA ALA A 36 20.74 1.56 -9.09
C ALA A 36 20.03 0.47 -8.26
N ARG A 37 19.26 0.89 -7.25
CA ARG A 37 18.42 0.04 -6.40
C ARG A 37 16.96 0.12 -6.86
N PRO A 38 16.26 -0.99 -7.14
CA PRO A 38 14.88 -0.94 -7.62
C PRO A 38 13.88 -0.18 -6.73
N ILE A 39 14.15 -0.11 -5.42
CA ILE A 39 13.30 0.60 -4.43
C ILE A 39 13.53 2.12 -4.47
N SER A 40 14.66 2.59 -4.99
CA SER A 40 14.94 4.03 -5.11
C SER A 40 14.16 4.63 -6.29
N LYS A 41 13.89 5.93 -6.24
CA LYS A 41 13.10 6.61 -7.27
C LYS A 41 14.00 7.20 -8.37
N PRO A 42 13.58 7.18 -9.65
CA PRO A 42 14.23 7.94 -10.71
C PRO A 42 14.14 9.44 -10.45
N ARG A 43 15.10 10.21 -11.00
CA ARG A 43 15.11 11.67 -10.93
C ARG A 43 15.45 12.27 -12.28
N PHE A 44 14.79 13.36 -12.64
CA PHE A 44 15.13 14.19 -13.81
C PHE A 44 15.67 15.54 -13.36
N ASP A 45 16.71 16.04 -14.03
CA ASP A 45 17.20 17.41 -13.86
C ASP A 45 17.16 18.12 -15.22
N PHE A 46 16.37 19.20 -15.30
CA PHE A 46 16.10 19.94 -16.52
C PHE A 46 16.87 21.27 -16.55
N LYS A 47 17.31 21.66 -17.75
CA LYS A 47 18.00 22.93 -18.02
C LYS A 47 17.34 23.68 -19.18
N PRO A 48 16.11 24.21 -19.00
CA PRO A 48 15.43 24.98 -20.03
C PRO A 48 16.14 26.30 -20.37
N THR A 49 15.91 26.81 -21.56
CA THR A 49 16.16 28.22 -21.89
C THR A 49 15.22 29.15 -21.13
N GLN A 50 15.50 30.46 -21.12
CA GLN A 50 14.64 31.44 -20.45
C GLN A 50 13.20 31.44 -21.00
N GLU A 51 13.03 31.28 -22.31
CA GLU A 51 11.70 31.20 -22.95
C GLU A 51 10.96 29.92 -22.54
N GLN A 52 11.62 28.77 -22.61
CA GLN A 52 11.06 27.48 -22.17
C GLN A 52 10.70 27.52 -20.66
N TRP A 53 11.53 28.17 -19.85
CA TRP A 53 11.29 28.35 -18.41
C TRP A 53 9.99 29.13 -18.15
N GLN A 54 9.77 30.24 -18.85
CA GLN A 54 8.55 31.02 -18.71
C GLN A 54 7.29 30.20 -19.06
N GLN A 55 7.40 29.28 -20.01
CA GLN A 55 6.30 28.42 -20.43
C GLN A 55 6.00 27.25 -19.46
N VAL A 56 7.00 26.75 -18.73
CA VAL A 56 6.88 25.52 -17.90
C VAL A 56 6.86 25.81 -16.40
N SER A 57 7.57 26.83 -15.93
CA SER A 57 7.83 27.07 -14.49
C SER A 57 6.57 27.28 -13.63
N VAL A 58 5.47 27.73 -14.22
CA VAL A 58 4.19 27.92 -13.50
C VAL A 58 3.44 26.62 -13.21
N PHE A 59 3.83 25.52 -13.86
CA PHE A 59 3.17 24.22 -13.71
C PHE A 59 3.91 23.34 -12.72
N TRP A 60 3.17 22.66 -11.87
CA TRP A 60 3.71 21.71 -10.90
C TRP A 60 3.76 20.27 -11.44
N GLN A 61 3.06 20.00 -12.54
CA GLN A 61 2.96 18.68 -13.18
C GLN A 61 3.01 18.83 -14.72
N VAL A 62 3.78 17.95 -15.37
CA VAL A 62 3.91 17.87 -16.84
C VAL A 62 3.99 16.42 -17.32
N THR A 63 3.75 16.17 -18.61
CA THR A 63 4.06 14.89 -19.25
C THR A 63 5.43 14.98 -19.92
N PHE A 64 6.23 13.91 -19.82
CA PHE A 64 7.58 13.85 -20.35
C PHE A 64 7.70 12.81 -21.47
N GLU A 65 8.37 13.19 -22.56
CA GLU A 65 8.71 12.30 -23.65
C GLU A 65 10.13 12.63 -24.18
N ALA A 66 10.96 11.62 -24.39
CA ALA A 66 12.24 11.74 -25.08
C ALA A 66 12.51 10.51 -25.94
N LYS A 67 13.18 10.73 -27.09
CA LYS A 67 13.60 9.67 -28.01
C LYS A 67 15.08 9.83 -28.31
N LEU A 68 15.84 8.75 -28.18
CA LEU A 68 17.21 8.67 -28.65
C LEU A 68 17.22 7.99 -30.00
N LEU A 69 18.00 8.55 -30.94
CA LEU A 69 18.10 8.07 -32.30
C LEU A 69 19.50 7.53 -32.57
N ASP A 70 19.59 6.45 -33.34
CA ASP A 70 20.85 5.94 -33.86
C ASP A 70 21.39 6.84 -35.00
N ARG A 71 22.55 6.46 -35.53
CA ARG A 71 23.19 7.16 -36.67
C ARG A 71 22.35 7.12 -37.96
N PHE A 72 21.34 6.26 -38.03
CA PHE A 72 20.43 6.09 -39.16
C PHE A 72 19.06 6.76 -38.91
N GLY A 73 18.90 7.50 -37.81
CA GLY A 73 17.67 8.21 -37.46
C GLY A 73 16.57 7.32 -36.87
N ARG A 74 16.88 6.07 -36.49
CA ARG A 74 15.92 5.14 -35.91
C ARG A 74 15.94 5.24 -34.39
N THR A 75 14.79 5.07 -33.74
CA THR A 75 14.69 5.16 -32.28
C THR A 75 15.35 3.98 -31.58
N THR A 76 16.42 4.23 -30.84
CA THR A 76 17.08 3.22 -30.00
C THR A 76 16.40 3.12 -28.64
N ASP A 77 16.02 4.26 -28.08
CA ASP A 77 15.43 4.35 -26.76
C ASP A 77 14.26 5.31 -26.77
N TRP A 78 13.17 4.91 -26.13
CA TRP A 78 12.02 5.76 -25.86
C TRP A 78 11.80 5.87 -24.37
N ILE A 79 11.82 7.10 -23.86
CA ILE A 79 11.64 7.41 -22.45
C ILE A 79 10.39 8.24 -22.30
N TYR A 80 9.45 7.74 -21.51
CA TYR A 80 8.15 8.36 -21.34
C TYR A 80 7.69 8.30 -19.89
N ALA A 81 7.19 9.42 -19.38
CA ALA A 81 6.48 9.46 -18.11
C ALA A 81 5.19 10.26 -18.28
N PRO A 82 4.02 9.67 -17.99
CA PRO A 82 2.74 10.37 -18.14
C PRO A 82 2.66 11.59 -17.21
N GLU A 83 3.25 11.51 -16.02
CA GLU A 83 3.28 12.58 -15.04
C GLU A 83 4.68 12.75 -14.46
N VAL A 84 5.14 14.00 -14.39
CA VAL A 84 6.38 14.40 -13.74
C VAL A 84 6.07 15.61 -12.87
N TYR A 85 6.28 15.47 -11.56
CA TYR A 85 6.11 16.57 -10.62
C TYR A 85 7.38 17.41 -10.58
N LEU A 86 7.24 18.71 -10.85
CA LEU A 86 8.35 19.65 -10.97
C LEU A 86 8.63 20.32 -9.63
N GLU A 87 9.89 20.26 -9.20
CA GLU A 87 10.37 20.74 -7.90
C GLU A 87 11.68 21.53 -8.06
N ASN A 88 12.13 22.17 -6.97
CA ASN A 88 13.43 22.84 -6.89
C ASN A 88 13.71 23.82 -8.04
N LYS A 89 12.70 24.64 -8.36
CA LYS A 89 12.76 25.65 -9.41
C LYS A 89 13.67 26.79 -8.98
N SER A 90 14.76 27.03 -9.71
CA SER A 90 15.63 28.19 -9.51
C SER A 90 16.07 28.83 -10.83
N THR A 91 16.33 30.12 -10.76
CA THR A 91 16.91 30.92 -11.85
C THR A 91 18.06 31.73 -11.29
N THR A 92 19.24 31.60 -11.89
CA THR A 92 20.42 32.40 -11.56
C THR A 92 20.74 33.33 -12.72
N GLN A 93 20.84 34.62 -12.44
CA GLN A 93 21.25 35.61 -13.42
C GLN A 93 22.78 35.83 -13.33
N TRP A 94 23.48 35.57 -14.42
CA TRP A 94 24.94 35.71 -14.51
C TRP A 94 25.38 37.01 -15.20
N GLY A 95 24.44 37.73 -15.82
CA GLY A 95 24.69 39.00 -16.49
C GLY A 95 23.46 39.53 -17.23
N PRO A 96 23.59 40.61 -18.03
CA PRO A 96 22.54 41.06 -18.92
C PRO A 96 22.19 39.95 -19.93
N ASN A 97 20.95 39.50 -19.93
CA ASN A 97 20.43 38.42 -20.81
C ASN A 97 21.08 37.03 -20.64
N LEU A 98 21.84 36.78 -19.58
CA LEU A 98 22.39 35.45 -19.28
C LEU A 98 21.72 34.88 -18.02
N TYR A 99 20.81 33.94 -18.24
CA TYR A 99 20.05 33.26 -17.20
C TYR A 99 20.32 31.76 -17.25
N ASP A 100 20.58 31.17 -16.09
CA ASP A 100 20.63 29.73 -15.88
C ASP A 100 19.37 29.31 -15.13
N CYS A 101 18.49 28.58 -15.80
CA CYS A 101 17.21 28.14 -15.27
C CYS A 101 17.27 26.62 -15.06
N VAL A 102 17.00 26.15 -13.84
CA VAL A 102 17.02 24.72 -13.52
C VAL A 102 15.80 24.32 -12.70
N PHE A 103 15.30 23.11 -12.97
CA PHE A 103 14.30 22.47 -12.12
C PHE A 103 14.49 20.96 -12.13
N SER A 104 14.10 20.29 -11.05
CA SER A 104 14.10 18.83 -10.96
C SER A 104 12.69 18.28 -11.19
N GLY A 105 12.62 17.03 -11.64
CA GLY A 105 11.37 16.31 -11.84
C GLY A 105 11.36 14.97 -11.12
N GLN A 106 10.22 14.65 -10.48
CA GLN A 106 9.92 13.34 -9.92
C GLN A 106 8.92 12.60 -10.85
N PRO A 107 9.39 11.69 -11.72
CA PRO A 107 8.51 11.00 -12.65
C PRO A 107 7.65 9.93 -11.96
N GLN A 108 6.39 9.85 -12.39
CA GLN A 108 5.44 8.78 -12.05
C GLN A 108 5.30 7.86 -13.26
N ASN A 109 5.24 6.54 -13.02
CA ASN A 109 5.03 5.54 -14.06
C ASN A 109 6.00 5.66 -15.24
N LEU A 110 7.29 5.88 -14.94
CA LEU A 110 8.35 6.05 -15.93
C LEU A 110 8.56 4.76 -16.71
N ARG A 111 8.57 4.88 -18.03
CA ARG A 111 8.82 3.81 -18.99
C ARG A 111 10.11 4.12 -19.73
N VAL A 112 11.01 3.16 -19.78
CA VAL A 112 12.25 3.21 -20.56
C VAL A 112 12.23 1.98 -21.46
N VAL A 113 12.03 2.19 -22.77
CA VAL A 113 11.96 1.13 -23.77
C VAL A 113 13.22 1.18 -24.62
N HIS A 114 13.96 0.09 -24.63
CA HIS A 114 15.14 -0.12 -25.47
C HIS A 114 14.77 -1.02 -26.65
N TYR A 115 15.00 -0.57 -27.88
CA TYR A 115 14.76 -1.35 -29.08
C TYR A 115 16.05 -2.08 -29.48
N LEU A 116 16.08 -3.40 -29.30
CA LEU A 116 17.25 -4.25 -29.54
C LEU A 116 17.36 -4.66 -31.01
N ASN A 117 16.24 -4.99 -31.65
CA ASN A 117 16.18 -5.39 -33.03
C ASN A 117 14.91 -4.84 -33.70
N GLN A 118 15.06 -4.12 -34.81
CA GLN A 118 13.96 -3.43 -35.49
C GLN A 118 13.47 -4.16 -36.74
N ASP A 119 13.82 -5.45 -36.91
CA ASP A 119 13.34 -6.22 -38.05
C ASP A 119 11.82 -6.46 -37.94
N PRO A 120 11.00 -5.91 -38.86
CA PRO A 120 9.54 -6.05 -38.80
C PRO A 120 9.07 -7.50 -38.95
N HIS A 121 9.89 -8.36 -39.55
CA HIS A 121 9.53 -9.73 -39.95
C HIS A 121 9.73 -10.80 -38.88
N GLN A 122 10.32 -10.46 -37.73
CA GLN A 122 10.62 -11.45 -36.69
C GLN A 122 9.49 -11.47 -35.65
N ASP A 123 8.55 -12.41 -35.73
CA ASP A 123 7.32 -12.43 -34.90
C ASP A 123 7.55 -12.06 -33.43
N LYS A 124 6.59 -11.30 -32.86
CA LYS A 124 6.59 -10.98 -31.43
C LYS A 124 6.67 -12.31 -30.66
N SER A 125 7.67 -12.46 -29.80
CA SER A 125 7.81 -13.64 -28.93
C SER A 125 6.47 -13.89 -28.23
N GLU A 126 5.92 -15.09 -28.35
CA GLU A 126 4.66 -15.47 -27.69
C GLU A 126 4.80 -15.47 -26.16
N ASN A 127 6.04 -15.52 -25.64
CA ASN A 127 6.33 -15.46 -24.21
C ASN A 127 7.38 -14.38 -23.92
N THR A 128 6.93 -13.24 -23.39
CA THR A 128 7.80 -12.22 -22.83
C THR A 128 8.14 -12.58 -21.39
N ARG A 129 9.42 -12.46 -21.03
CA ARG A 129 9.86 -12.65 -19.64
C ARG A 129 9.73 -11.33 -18.88
N PHE A 130 9.06 -11.36 -17.74
CA PHE A 130 8.94 -10.25 -16.82
C PHE A 130 9.68 -10.55 -15.52
N VAL A 131 10.39 -9.54 -15.01
CA VAL A 131 11.05 -9.52 -13.70
C VAL A 131 10.43 -8.38 -12.90
N LEU A 132 9.57 -8.73 -11.96
CA LEU A 132 8.88 -7.81 -11.08
C LEU A 132 9.82 -7.49 -9.90
N TRP A 133 10.10 -6.21 -9.65
CA TRP A 133 10.89 -5.78 -8.51
C TRP A 133 9.98 -5.58 -7.31
N LEU A 134 10.25 -6.29 -6.21
CA LEU A 134 9.40 -6.28 -5.04
C LEU A 134 10.08 -5.54 -3.88
N SER A 135 9.27 -4.93 -3.01
CA SER A 135 9.78 -4.47 -1.72
C SER A 135 10.21 -5.68 -0.87
N PRO A 136 11.13 -5.49 0.10
CA PRO A 136 11.66 -6.60 0.88
C PRO A 136 10.56 -7.32 1.68
N ASN A 137 10.54 -8.64 1.59
CA ASN A 137 9.72 -9.52 2.42
C ASN A 137 10.51 -10.82 2.64
N SER A 138 10.89 -11.10 3.89
CA SER A 138 11.74 -12.24 4.24
C SER A 138 11.06 -13.60 4.00
N MET A 139 9.72 -13.67 4.03
CA MET A 139 8.97 -14.91 3.83
C MET A 139 8.77 -15.28 2.35
N LEU A 140 8.98 -14.32 1.44
CA LEU A 140 8.99 -14.57 0.00
C LEU A 140 10.40 -14.82 -0.54
N GLN A 141 11.45 -14.56 0.25
CA GLN A 141 12.83 -14.72 -0.20
C GLN A 141 13.22 -16.20 -0.24
N PRO A 142 13.90 -16.65 -1.31
CA PRO A 142 14.43 -18.01 -1.35
C PRO A 142 15.53 -18.19 -0.30
N ALA A 143 15.60 -19.39 0.27
CA ALA A 143 16.72 -19.79 1.11
C ALA A 143 17.99 -19.93 0.28
N MET A 144 19.12 -19.40 0.78
CA MET A 144 20.39 -19.42 0.07
C MET A 144 21.53 -19.88 0.97
N ILE A 145 22.46 -20.64 0.38
CA ILE A 145 23.73 -21.00 1.01
C ILE A 145 24.86 -20.28 0.27
N ALA A 146 25.73 -19.62 1.04
CA ALA A 146 26.97 -19.06 0.52
C ALA A 146 28.10 -20.08 0.66
N THR A 147 28.77 -20.42 -0.44
CA THR A 147 30.03 -21.16 -0.42
C THR A 147 31.16 -20.23 -0.84
N SER A 148 32.21 -20.16 -0.02
CA SER A 148 33.39 -19.36 -0.33
C SER A 148 34.53 -20.26 -0.78
N SER A 149 35.10 -19.95 -1.93
CA SER A 149 36.31 -20.59 -2.43
C SER A 149 37.57 -20.01 -1.75
N TYR A 150 38.66 -20.77 -1.75
CA TYR A 150 39.97 -20.30 -1.28
C TYR A 150 40.50 -19.07 -2.06
N ALA A 151 40.01 -18.86 -3.28
CA ALA A 151 40.33 -17.70 -4.12
C ALA A 151 39.51 -16.44 -3.79
N GLY A 152 38.60 -16.50 -2.80
CA GLY A 152 37.75 -15.38 -2.41
C GLY A 152 36.47 -15.22 -3.25
N ASN A 153 36.20 -16.11 -4.22
CA ASN A 153 34.91 -16.13 -4.90
C ASN A 153 33.83 -16.66 -3.95
N VAL A 154 32.69 -15.98 -3.88
CA VAL A 154 31.50 -16.41 -3.14
C VAL A 154 30.46 -16.86 -4.16
N GLU A 155 30.08 -18.13 -4.10
CA GLU A 155 28.97 -18.69 -4.87
C GLU A 155 27.75 -18.80 -3.96
N MET A 156 26.60 -18.36 -4.47
CA MET A 156 25.33 -18.40 -3.75
C MET A 156 24.47 -19.48 -4.39
N GLU A 157 24.23 -20.58 -3.69
CA GLU A 157 23.33 -21.64 -4.10
C GLU A 157 21.92 -21.38 -3.54
N LYS A 158 20.89 -21.55 -4.37
CA LYS A 158 19.48 -21.37 -4.00
C LYS A 158 18.90 -22.74 -3.67
N LEU A 159 18.35 -22.87 -2.45
CA LEU A 159 17.84 -24.16 -1.97
C LEU A 159 16.36 -24.36 -2.26
N ASP A 160 15.56 -23.32 -2.04
CA ASP A 160 14.11 -23.41 -2.13
C ASP A 160 13.53 -22.10 -2.68
N GLN A 161 12.65 -22.21 -3.66
CA GLN A 161 12.02 -21.08 -4.35
C GLN A 161 10.52 -21.25 -4.30
N LEU A 162 9.86 -20.29 -3.65
CA LEU A 162 8.41 -20.25 -3.61
C LEU A 162 7.86 -19.98 -5.02
N ARG A 163 6.94 -20.84 -5.46
CA ARG A 163 6.25 -20.72 -6.75
C ARG A 163 4.76 -20.69 -6.51
N VAL A 164 4.09 -19.69 -7.08
CA VAL A 164 2.65 -19.49 -6.86
C VAL A 164 1.95 -19.27 -8.20
N GLU A 165 0.86 -20.01 -8.41
CA GLU A 165 -0.06 -19.78 -9.51
C GLU A 165 -1.13 -18.75 -9.08
N LEU A 166 -1.12 -17.58 -9.72
CA LEU A 166 -2.15 -16.56 -9.47
C LEU A 166 -3.41 -16.82 -10.29
N THR A 167 -3.20 -17.15 -11.56
CA THR A 167 -4.19 -17.58 -12.55
C THR A 167 -3.53 -18.63 -13.45
N PRO A 168 -4.30 -19.37 -14.27
CA PRO A 168 -3.73 -20.35 -15.20
C PRO A 168 -2.67 -19.78 -16.15
N ASP A 169 -2.69 -18.46 -16.39
CA ASP A 169 -1.75 -17.77 -17.28
C ASP A 169 -0.65 -16.98 -16.53
N ILE A 170 -0.75 -16.86 -15.20
CA ILE A 170 0.16 -16.03 -14.39
C ILE A 170 0.75 -16.87 -13.27
N HIS A 171 2.02 -17.23 -13.45
CA HIS A 171 2.82 -17.93 -12.46
C HIS A 171 3.92 -17.01 -11.96
N LEU A 172 4.08 -16.92 -10.64
CA LEU A 172 5.15 -16.15 -10.00
C LEU A 172 6.18 -17.12 -9.41
N GLU A 173 7.45 -16.90 -9.76
CA GLU A 173 8.59 -17.56 -9.13
C GLU A 173 9.42 -16.52 -8.39
N PHE A 174 9.43 -16.61 -7.05
CA PHE A 174 10.15 -15.66 -6.22
C PHE A 174 11.64 -15.97 -6.19
N ASP A 175 12.44 -14.92 -6.37
CA ASP A 175 13.89 -15.05 -6.48
C ASP A 175 14.62 -13.85 -5.86
N ARG A 176 15.93 -13.98 -5.68
CA ARG A 176 16.80 -12.92 -5.20
C ARG A 176 17.85 -12.60 -6.26
N GLU A 177 17.79 -11.38 -6.77
CA GLU A 177 18.81 -10.85 -7.67
C GLU A 177 19.87 -10.07 -6.91
N PHE A 178 21.10 -10.10 -7.41
CA PHE A 178 22.25 -9.40 -6.84
C PHE A 178 22.77 -8.37 -7.83
N ARG A 179 23.06 -7.17 -7.33
CA ARG A 179 23.81 -6.14 -8.05
C ARG A 179 25.04 -5.77 -7.26
N HIS A 180 26.07 -5.37 -7.98
CA HIS A 180 27.31 -4.91 -7.39
C HIS A 180 27.76 -3.61 -8.05
N GLU A 181 28.39 -2.75 -7.27
CA GLU A 181 29.01 -1.52 -7.75
C GLU A 181 30.40 -1.40 -7.16
N ASN A 182 31.41 -1.23 -8.03
CA ASN A 182 32.78 -1.01 -7.60
C ASN A 182 32.95 0.47 -7.28
N ILE A 183 33.13 0.80 -6.00
CA ILE A 183 33.37 2.16 -5.55
C ILE A 183 34.90 2.36 -5.47
N PRO A 184 35.45 3.32 -6.23
CA PRO A 184 36.88 3.64 -6.17
C PRO A 184 37.30 3.91 -4.72
N ASN A 185 38.35 3.25 -4.25
CA ASN A 185 38.92 3.36 -2.90
C ASN A 185 38.00 2.90 -1.73
N GLN A 186 36.80 2.37 -1.99
CA GLN A 186 35.89 1.85 -0.94
C GLN A 186 35.47 0.39 -1.15
N GLY A 187 35.94 -0.25 -2.23
CA GLY A 187 35.68 -1.66 -2.53
C GLY A 187 34.37 -1.88 -3.29
N THR A 188 33.92 -3.13 -3.37
CA THR A 188 32.70 -3.53 -4.08
C THR A 188 31.51 -3.50 -3.12
N LEU A 189 30.52 -2.65 -3.41
CA LEU A 189 29.25 -2.66 -2.72
C LEU A 189 28.35 -3.69 -3.40
N HIS A 190 27.94 -4.71 -2.66
CA HIS A 190 26.93 -5.68 -3.10
C HIS A 190 25.60 -5.37 -2.43
N TRP A 191 24.50 -5.51 -3.18
CA TRP A 191 23.17 -5.53 -2.61
C TRP A 191 22.29 -6.51 -3.38
N SER A 192 21.30 -7.02 -2.67
CA SER A 192 20.29 -7.90 -3.23
C SER A 192 18.91 -7.28 -3.18
N PHE A 193 18.01 -7.78 -4.00
CA PHE A 193 16.61 -7.40 -3.96
C PHE A 193 15.72 -8.59 -4.34
N LEU A 194 14.54 -8.63 -3.72
CA LEU A 194 13.51 -9.62 -4.00
C LEU A 194 12.89 -9.32 -5.37
N VAL A 195 12.77 -10.34 -6.20
CA VAL A 195 12.08 -10.27 -7.48
C VAL A 195 11.07 -11.40 -7.59
N ALA A 196 10.07 -11.21 -8.45
CA ALA A 196 9.24 -12.31 -8.94
C ALA A 196 9.39 -12.41 -10.46
N ASN A 197 9.76 -13.59 -10.95
CA ASN A 197 9.82 -13.91 -12.36
C ASN A 197 8.45 -14.39 -12.82
N THR A 198 8.01 -13.95 -14.00
CA THR A 198 6.79 -14.45 -14.64
C THR A 198 6.92 -14.37 -16.16
N THR A 199 6.09 -15.14 -16.86
CA THR A 199 5.99 -15.10 -18.33
C THR A 199 4.58 -14.69 -18.72
N SER A 200 4.46 -13.84 -19.74
CA SER A 200 3.15 -13.38 -20.20
C SER A 200 3.17 -13.19 -21.73
N PRO A 201 2.03 -13.41 -22.41
CA PRO A 201 1.90 -13.12 -23.85
C PRO A 201 1.83 -11.61 -24.18
N CYS A 202 1.96 -10.75 -23.17
CA CYS A 202 2.10 -9.31 -23.38
C CYS A 202 3.49 -8.99 -23.95
N ALA A 203 3.55 -8.23 -25.04
CA ALA A 203 4.82 -7.73 -25.58
C ALA A 203 5.54 -6.85 -24.54
N ALA A 204 6.88 -6.83 -24.55
CA ALA A 204 7.64 -6.10 -23.53
C ALA A 204 7.42 -4.57 -23.60
N ASP A 205 7.06 -4.03 -24.77
CA ASP A 205 6.74 -2.62 -24.99
C ASP A 205 5.28 -2.25 -24.67
N ASP A 206 4.38 -3.23 -24.51
CA ASP A 206 2.96 -3.03 -24.19
C ASP A 206 2.70 -2.87 -22.69
N VAL A 207 3.27 -1.79 -22.14
CA VAL A 207 3.22 -1.44 -20.72
C VAL A 207 1.78 -1.29 -20.22
N ASP A 208 0.89 -0.71 -21.02
CA ASP A 208 -0.50 -0.44 -20.63
C ASP A 208 -1.32 -1.74 -20.50
N LYS A 209 -1.13 -2.68 -21.42
CA LYS A 209 -1.77 -4.01 -21.33
C LYS A 209 -1.28 -4.76 -20.09
N PHE A 210 0.03 -4.79 -19.83
CA PHE A 210 0.56 -5.46 -18.64
C PHE A 210 0.04 -4.83 -17.33
N ASN A 211 0.05 -3.49 -17.26
CA ASN A 211 -0.37 -2.76 -16.06
C ASN A 211 -1.88 -2.83 -15.79
N SER A 212 -2.70 -3.05 -16.82
CA SER A 212 -4.16 -3.19 -16.66
C SER A 212 -4.62 -4.64 -16.43
N SER A 213 -3.86 -5.63 -16.88
CA SER A 213 -4.28 -7.05 -16.82
C SER A 213 -3.53 -7.88 -15.77
N VAL A 214 -2.21 -7.75 -15.65
CA VAL A 214 -1.38 -8.62 -14.81
C VAL A 214 -1.05 -7.95 -13.48
N LEU A 215 -0.59 -6.70 -13.53
CA LEU A 215 -0.11 -5.98 -12.35
C LEU A 215 -1.15 -5.87 -11.21
N PRO A 216 -2.46 -5.64 -11.46
CA PRO A 216 -3.45 -5.57 -10.38
C PRO A 216 -3.60 -6.90 -9.62
N THR A 217 -3.54 -8.03 -10.34
CA THR A 217 -3.60 -9.37 -9.72
C THR A 217 -2.35 -9.65 -8.88
N VAL A 218 -1.18 -9.23 -9.36
CA VAL A 218 0.07 -9.30 -8.59
C VAL A 218 -0.04 -8.42 -7.34
N ASP A 219 -0.49 -7.18 -7.46
CA ASP A 219 -0.61 -6.26 -6.32
C ASP A 219 -1.56 -6.82 -5.25
N ASP A 220 -2.68 -7.41 -5.65
CA ASP A 220 -3.63 -8.09 -4.75
C ASP A 220 -3.00 -9.26 -4.00
N PHE A 221 -2.24 -10.09 -4.72
CA PHE A 221 -1.51 -11.19 -4.10
C PHE A 221 -0.47 -10.70 -3.09
N LEU A 222 0.28 -9.65 -3.46
CA LEU A 222 1.31 -9.08 -2.58
C LEU A 222 0.72 -8.42 -1.32
N TRP A 223 -0.54 -7.96 -1.36
CA TRP A 223 -1.25 -7.57 -0.13
C TRP A 223 -1.43 -8.74 0.83
N ILE A 224 -1.87 -9.90 0.35
CA ILE A 224 -2.02 -11.11 1.17
C ILE A 224 -0.66 -11.58 1.69
N ALA A 225 0.36 -11.58 0.83
CA ALA A 225 1.72 -11.91 1.26
C ALA A 225 2.21 -10.96 2.35
N GLY A 226 1.95 -9.66 2.20
CA GLY A 226 2.30 -8.66 3.20
C GLY A 226 1.54 -8.80 4.52
N LEU A 227 0.29 -9.28 4.49
CA LEU A 227 -0.46 -9.64 5.70
C LEU A 227 0.24 -10.77 6.46
N GLY A 228 0.55 -11.87 5.77
CA GLY A 228 1.18 -13.04 6.38
C GLY A 228 2.57 -12.74 6.97
N SER A 229 3.34 -11.86 6.33
CA SER A 229 4.67 -11.45 6.82
C SER A 229 4.65 -10.20 7.71
N ARG A 230 3.46 -9.62 7.96
CA ARG A 230 3.29 -8.30 8.61
C ARG A 230 4.18 -7.19 8.03
N THR A 231 4.56 -7.33 6.75
CA THR A 231 5.52 -6.44 6.08
C THR A 231 4.93 -5.95 4.76
N ARG A 232 4.86 -4.63 4.56
CA ARG A 232 4.24 -4.07 3.35
C ARG A 232 5.01 -4.54 2.12
N THR A 233 4.35 -5.39 1.34
CA THR A 233 4.93 -5.99 0.13
C THR A 233 4.24 -5.44 -1.10
N ALA A 234 4.96 -4.77 -1.99
CA ALA A 234 4.39 -4.37 -3.29
C ALA A 234 5.44 -4.41 -4.41
N CYS A 235 4.94 -4.43 -5.65
CA CYS A 235 5.77 -4.34 -6.84
C CYS A 235 6.17 -2.88 -7.09
N VAL A 236 7.44 -2.52 -6.93
CA VAL A 236 7.97 -1.14 -7.11
C VAL A 236 8.21 -0.78 -8.58
N GLY A 237 8.23 -1.78 -9.45
CA GLY A 237 8.46 -1.65 -10.88
C GLY A 237 8.75 -3.00 -11.49
N TRP A 238 9.02 -3.04 -12.77
CA TRP A 238 9.32 -4.27 -13.47
C TRP A 238 10.24 -4.05 -14.66
N ALA A 239 10.92 -5.11 -15.08
CA ALA A 239 11.59 -5.18 -16.36
C ALA A 239 10.98 -6.29 -17.21
N ALA A 240 10.88 -6.06 -18.52
CA ALA A 240 10.41 -7.04 -19.48
C ALA A 240 11.42 -7.17 -20.61
N SER A 241 11.64 -8.40 -21.09
CA SER A 241 12.51 -8.65 -22.23
C SER A 241 11.85 -9.63 -23.19
N ASP A 242 11.80 -9.24 -24.46
CA ASP A 242 11.50 -10.12 -25.59
C ASP A 242 12.61 -10.01 -26.65
N GLY A 243 12.46 -10.71 -27.78
CA GLY A 243 13.46 -10.71 -28.85
C GLY A 243 13.67 -9.36 -29.54
N ARG A 244 12.77 -8.38 -29.35
CA ARG A 244 12.78 -7.07 -30.02
C ARG A 244 13.11 -5.93 -29.07
N THR A 245 12.63 -6.01 -27.83
CA THR A 245 12.60 -4.90 -26.89
C THR A 245 12.96 -5.33 -25.48
N TYR A 246 13.56 -4.37 -24.77
CA TYR A 246 13.79 -4.47 -23.33
C TYR A 246 13.20 -3.23 -22.67
N THR A 247 12.21 -3.42 -21.80
CA THR A 247 11.47 -2.34 -21.16
C THR A 247 11.71 -2.35 -19.67
N ARG A 248 11.91 -1.17 -19.09
CA ARG A 248 11.89 -0.93 -17.64
C ARG A 248 10.76 0.01 -17.29
N TYR A 249 9.99 -0.38 -16.28
CA TYR A 249 8.87 0.38 -15.75
C TYR A 249 9.08 0.68 -14.27
N TYR A 250 9.01 1.96 -13.89
CA TYR A 250 9.19 2.40 -12.50
C TYR A 250 7.91 3.05 -11.97
N ARG A 251 7.41 2.53 -10.84
CA ARG A 251 6.21 3.06 -10.17
C ARG A 251 6.61 4.13 -9.16
N GLY A 252 6.64 5.39 -9.60
CA GLY A 252 6.99 6.53 -8.76
C GLY A 252 6.01 6.83 -7.61
N ASN A 253 4.79 6.28 -7.66
CA ASN A 253 3.70 6.59 -6.73
C ASN A 253 3.77 5.75 -5.44
N LEU A 254 4.63 4.74 -5.40
CA LEU A 254 4.87 3.96 -4.20
C LEU A 254 5.97 4.62 -3.38
N VAL A 255 5.73 4.75 -2.08
CA VAL A 255 6.72 5.21 -1.10
C VAL A 255 6.98 4.05 -0.17
N PHE A 256 8.22 3.59 -0.13
CA PHE A 256 8.67 2.64 0.88
C PHE A 256 9.61 3.36 1.81
N PRO A 257 9.51 3.17 3.14
CA PRO A 257 10.52 3.68 4.04
C PRO A 257 11.88 3.11 3.61
N THR A 258 12.70 3.96 3.01
CA THR A 258 14.08 3.65 2.64
C THR A 258 14.90 3.57 3.92
N GLY A 259 14.74 2.47 4.64
CA GLY A 259 15.46 2.14 5.86
C GLY A 259 16.59 1.19 5.54
N SER A 260 17.79 1.58 5.91
CA SER A 260 19.09 0.91 5.76
C SER A 260 19.24 -0.46 6.45
N GLN A 261 18.14 -1.17 6.68
CA GLN A 261 18.12 -2.55 7.17
C GLN A 261 17.07 -3.30 6.35
N GLU A 262 17.46 -4.39 5.68
CA GLU A 262 16.47 -5.42 5.33
C GLU A 262 15.66 -5.68 6.61
N PRO A 263 14.32 -5.82 6.53
CA PRO A 263 13.55 -6.16 7.70
C PRO A 263 14.24 -7.36 8.34
N THR A 264 14.69 -7.20 9.59
CA THR A 264 15.08 -8.32 10.42
C THR A 264 13.94 -9.32 10.37
N LEU A 265 14.25 -10.62 10.51
CA LEU A 265 13.25 -11.67 10.69
C LEU A 265 12.37 -11.33 11.91
N GLY A 266 11.39 -10.48 11.69
CA GLY A 266 10.34 -10.17 12.62
C GLY A 266 9.37 -11.33 12.61
N PRO A 267 8.71 -11.61 13.74
CA PRO A 267 7.65 -12.59 13.79
C PRO A 267 6.52 -12.14 12.85
N GLY A 268 6.36 -12.85 11.73
CA GLY A 268 5.23 -12.62 10.82
C GLY A 268 3.95 -13.16 11.44
N LEU A 269 2.81 -12.95 10.79
CA LEU A 269 1.53 -13.43 11.32
C LEU A 269 1.46 -14.97 11.38
N VAL A 270 2.13 -15.64 10.45
CA VAL A 270 2.24 -17.10 10.37
C VAL A 270 3.69 -17.53 10.38
N SER A 271 3.94 -18.78 10.76
CA SER A 271 5.29 -19.36 10.67
C SER A 271 5.75 -19.50 9.23
N LEU A 272 7.06 -19.53 8.99
CA LEU A 272 7.61 -19.72 7.64
C LEU A 272 7.16 -21.06 7.03
N GLY A 273 7.04 -22.12 7.84
CA GLY A 273 6.63 -23.44 7.39
C GLY A 273 5.16 -23.52 6.95
N ASP A 274 4.30 -22.65 7.48
CA ASP A 274 2.88 -22.58 7.11
C ASP A 274 2.61 -21.55 6.01
N TYR A 275 3.62 -20.77 5.59
CA TYR A 275 3.42 -19.57 4.79
C TYR A 275 2.89 -19.85 3.38
N GLU A 276 3.39 -20.90 2.71
CA GLU A 276 2.93 -21.28 1.38
C GLU A 276 1.45 -21.74 1.40
N GLU A 277 1.08 -22.56 2.38
CA GLU A 277 -0.29 -23.01 2.57
C GLU A 277 -1.22 -21.83 2.91
N PHE A 278 -0.74 -20.91 3.75
CA PHE A 278 -1.43 -19.65 4.06
C PHE A 278 -1.71 -18.84 2.80
N LEU A 279 -0.70 -18.63 1.95
CA LEU A 279 -0.84 -17.88 0.71
C LEU A 279 -1.85 -18.52 -0.23
N SER A 280 -1.74 -19.83 -0.47
CA SER A 280 -2.64 -20.55 -1.37
C SER A 280 -4.11 -20.50 -0.90
N THR A 281 -4.34 -20.68 0.39
CA THR A 281 -5.69 -20.65 1.01
C THR A 281 -6.28 -19.25 0.94
N CYS A 282 -5.56 -18.26 1.46
CA CYS A 282 -6.03 -16.88 1.52
C CYS A 282 -6.21 -16.28 0.12
N TRP A 283 -5.32 -16.59 -0.83
CA TRP A 283 -5.46 -16.14 -2.21
C TRP A 283 -6.71 -16.70 -2.88
N SER A 284 -6.96 -18.00 -2.70
CA SER A 284 -8.15 -18.66 -3.25
C SER A 284 -9.43 -18.03 -2.71
N ALA A 285 -9.50 -17.77 -1.39
CA ALA A 285 -10.63 -17.09 -0.76
C ALA A 285 -10.79 -15.64 -1.24
N PHE A 286 -9.69 -14.88 -1.30
CA PHE A 286 -9.70 -13.49 -1.74
C PHE A 286 -10.20 -13.34 -3.18
N ARG A 287 -9.78 -14.23 -4.09
CA ARG A 287 -10.15 -14.18 -5.51
C ARG A 287 -11.66 -14.24 -5.73
N VAL A 288 -12.36 -15.05 -4.94
CA VAL A 288 -13.81 -15.26 -5.06
C VAL A 288 -14.62 -14.32 -4.15
N HIS A 289 -13.98 -13.64 -3.20
CA HIS A 289 -14.68 -12.74 -2.28
C HIS A 289 -15.27 -11.53 -3.03
N PRO A 290 -16.55 -11.20 -2.85
CA PRO A 290 -17.18 -10.06 -3.53
C PRO A 290 -16.70 -8.70 -3.00
N GLY A 291 -16.41 -8.60 -1.70
CA GLY A 291 -15.95 -7.39 -1.01
C GLY A 291 -14.43 -7.23 -0.99
N LYS A 292 -13.75 -7.28 -2.15
CA LYS A 292 -12.27 -7.21 -2.21
C LYS A 292 -11.71 -5.90 -1.67
N GLU A 293 -12.36 -4.78 -1.96
CA GLU A 293 -11.92 -3.46 -1.50
C GLU A 293 -11.90 -3.37 0.03
N ALA A 294 -12.91 -3.90 0.71
CA ALA A 294 -12.97 -3.92 2.17
C ALA A 294 -11.80 -4.71 2.77
N ILE A 295 -11.43 -5.84 2.15
CA ILE A 295 -10.27 -6.63 2.57
C ILE A 295 -8.97 -5.86 2.30
N ARG A 296 -8.83 -5.19 1.14
CA ARG A 296 -7.65 -4.36 0.84
C ARG A 296 -7.48 -3.23 1.85
N GLY A 297 -8.56 -2.51 2.16
CA GLY A 297 -8.58 -1.43 3.15
C GLY A 297 -8.16 -1.94 4.54
N ALA A 298 -8.68 -3.09 4.96
CA ALA A 298 -8.29 -3.73 6.21
C ALA A 298 -6.81 -4.14 6.25
N ILE A 299 -6.28 -4.78 5.19
CA ILE A 299 -4.86 -5.15 5.12
C ILE A 299 -3.97 -3.89 5.10
N GLN A 300 -4.36 -2.84 4.37
CA GLN A 300 -3.63 -1.58 4.34
C GLN A 300 -3.56 -0.91 5.72
N ALA A 301 -4.62 -1.02 6.53
CA ALA A 301 -4.61 -0.54 7.91
C ALA A 301 -3.67 -1.36 8.82
N LEU A 302 -3.57 -2.67 8.59
CA LEU A 302 -2.68 -3.57 9.32
C LEU A 302 -1.20 -3.39 8.96
N VAL A 303 -0.94 -3.13 7.69
CA VAL A 303 0.41 -3.09 7.11
C VAL A 303 0.57 -1.82 6.25
N PRO A 304 0.70 -0.63 6.89
CA PRO A 304 0.70 0.65 6.20
C PRO A 304 1.95 0.86 5.32
N ASP A 305 1.79 1.71 4.31
CA ASP A 305 2.85 2.12 3.37
C ASP A 305 3.81 3.18 3.95
N ARG A 306 3.36 3.91 4.97
CA ARG A 306 4.12 4.96 5.63
C ARG A 306 4.08 4.82 7.15
N HIS A 307 5.02 5.49 7.81
CA HIS A 307 4.94 5.64 9.26
C HIS A 307 3.72 6.48 9.63
N GLN A 308 2.95 5.99 10.59
CA GLN A 308 1.75 6.62 11.12
C GLN A 308 2.01 7.00 12.58
N THR A 309 1.35 8.06 13.06
CA THR A 309 1.28 8.28 14.50
C THR A 309 0.42 7.20 15.16
N LEU A 310 0.48 7.12 16.50
CA LEU A 310 -0.29 6.13 17.24
C LEU A 310 -1.80 6.31 17.02
N GLU A 311 -2.28 7.55 17.04
CA GLU A 311 -3.67 7.92 16.80
C GLU A 311 -4.10 7.62 15.37
N GLU A 312 -3.27 7.97 14.38
CA GLU A 312 -3.53 7.68 12.97
C GLU A 312 -3.65 6.17 12.73
N SER A 313 -2.74 5.40 13.32
CA SER A 313 -2.77 3.94 13.25
C SER A 313 -4.02 3.36 13.91
N PHE A 314 -4.37 3.84 15.11
CA PHE A 314 -5.60 3.41 15.79
C PHE A 314 -6.85 3.68 14.95
N LEU A 315 -6.97 4.89 14.39
CA LEU A 315 -8.11 5.26 13.54
C LEU A 315 -8.14 4.47 12.24
N ALA A 316 -6.99 4.22 11.60
CA ALA A 316 -6.90 3.39 10.40
C ALA A 316 -7.35 1.95 10.67
N LEU A 317 -6.89 1.34 11.77
CA LEU A 317 -7.30 0.00 12.18
C LEU A 317 -8.81 -0.08 12.46
N PHE A 318 -9.36 0.92 13.15
CA PHE A 318 -10.80 0.95 13.43
C PHE A 318 -11.62 1.11 12.14
N ALA A 319 -11.17 1.96 11.23
CA ALA A 319 -11.81 2.14 9.92
C ALA A 319 -11.78 0.86 9.09
N GLY A 320 -10.65 0.15 9.05
CA GLY A 320 -10.54 -1.15 8.36
C GLY A 320 -11.48 -2.20 8.95
N LEU A 321 -11.64 -2.25 10.27
CA LEU A 321 -12.60 -3.13 10.93
C LEU A 321 -14.06 -2.74 10.61
N GLU A 322 -14.38 -1.44 10.69
CA GLU A 322 -15.70 -0.92 10.32
C GLU A 322 -16.04 -1.27 8.87
N GLU A 323 -15.10 -1.15 7.95
CA GLU A 323 -15.30 -1.44 6.53
C GLU A 323 -15.62 -2.93 6.28
N LEU A 324 -14.91 -3.86 6.95
CA LEU A 324 -15.24 -5.29 6.89
C LEU A 324 -16.65 -5.58 7.44
N VAL A 325 -17.02 -4.95 8.56
CA VAL A 325 -18.35 -5.11 9.14
C VAL A 325 -19.43 -4.50 8.23
N LEU A 326 -19.14 -3.38 7.57
CA LEU A 326 -20.06 -2.75 6.61
C LEU A 326 -20.27 -3.62 5.38
N ASP A 327 -19.21 -4.16 4.79
CA ASP A 327 -19.30 -5.13 3.69
C ASP A 327 -20.13 -6.36 4.11
N TYR A 328 -19.87 -6.92 5.29
CA TYR A 328 -20.67 -8.02 5.84
C TYR A 328 -22.15 -7.63 6.01
N ARG A 329 -22.47 -6.41 6.46
CA ARG A 329 -23.85 -5.94 6.59
C ARG A 329 -24.58 -5.89 5.25
N VAL A 330 -23.94 -5.36 4.23
CA VAL A 330 -24.52 -5.26 2.88
C VAL A 330 -24.81 -6.66 2.33
N ARG A 331 -23.88 -7.61 2.51
CA ARG A 331 -24.03 -8.98 2.00
C ARG A 331 -25.07 -9.83 2.73
N ASN A 332 -25.42 -9.48 3.96
CA ASN A 332 -26.35 -10.22 4.80
C ASN A 332 -27.66 -9.46 5.06
N ASP A 333 -27.95 -8.42 4.27
CA ASP A 333 -29.16 -7.60 4.40
C ASP A 333 -29.35 -6.98 5.80
N LEU A 334 -28.25 -6.67 6.50
CA LEU A 334 -28.23 -6.09 7.85
C LEU A 334 -28.05 -4.56 7.83
N GLU A 335 -28.48 -3.90 6.76
CA GLU A 335 -28.44 -2.44 6.67
C GLU A 335 -29.55 -1.81 7.51
N SER A 336 -30.76 -2.38 7.43
CA SER A 336 -31.98 -1.88 8.08
C SER A 336 -32.64 -2.92 8.97
N ILE A 337 -33.21 -2.48 10.09
CA ILE A 337 -34.00 -3.33 11.01
C ILE A 337 -35.31 -3.75 10.34
N ILE A 338 -36.00 -2.79 9.72
CA ILE A 338 -37.21 -3.02 8.94
C ILE A 338 -36.86 -2.85 7.46
N THR A 339 -36.85 -3.95 6.72
CA THR A 339 -36.52 -4.02 5.28
C THR A 339 -37.66 -3.52 4.39
N ASN A 340 -38.92 -3.71 4.81
CA ASN A 340 -40.08 -3.23 4.05
C ASN A 340 -40.21 -1.69 4.16
N SER A 341 -39.90 -1.00 3.06
CA SER A 341 -39.93 0.46 2.98
C SER A 341 -41.31 1.06 3.29
N ASN A 342 -42.40 0.35 2.97
CA ASN A 342 -43.75 0.80 3.26
C ASN A 342 -44.08 0.71 4.74
N GLU A 343 -43.62 -0.34 5.42
CA GLU A 343 -43.81 -0.51 6.86
C GLU A 343 -42.98 0.48 7.66
N TRP A 344 -41.71 0.66 7.29
CA TRP A 344 -40.86 1.68 7.89
C TRP A 344 -41.45 3.09 7.71
N ARG A 345 -41.99 3.40 6.53
CA ARG A 345 -42.66 4.68 6.27
C ARG A 345 -43.86 4.91 7.21
N LYS A 346 -44.65 3.87 7.51
CA LYS A 346 -45.77 3.96 8.46
C LYS A 346 -45.26 4.28 9.87
N ILE A 347 -44.25 3.55 10.35
CA ILE A 347 -43.64 3.77 11.68
C ILE A 347 -43.02 5.15 11.78
N ARG A 348 -42.23 5.55 10.78
CA ARG A 348 -41.60 6.88 10.70
C ARG A 348 -42.64 8.00 10.78
N ASN A 349 -43.77 7.86 10.09
CA ASN A 349 -44.86 8.83 10.15
C ASN A 349 -45.55 8.86 11.52
N ALA A 350 -45.71 7.70 12.16
CA ALA A 350 -46.25 7.62 13.52
C ALA A 350 -45.34 8.36 14.53
N ILE A 351 -44.02 8.14 14.44
CA ILE A 351 -43.04 8.84 15.30
C ILE A 351 -43.05 10.35 15.02
N LYS A 352 -43.06 10.78 13.75
CA LYS A 352 -43.18 12.22 13.40
C LYS A 352 -44.42 12.86 14.01
N ASN A 353 -45.55 12.16 13.96
CA ASN A 353 -46.81 12.62 14.53
C ASN A 353 -46.75 12.69 16.07
N ALA A 354 -46.12 11.72 16.72
CA ALA A 354 -45.90 11.75 18.18
C ALA A 354 -45.04 12.95 18.59
N ILE A 355 -43.92 13.18 17.90
CA ILE A 355 -43.05 14.35 18.14
C ILE A 355 -43.83 15.66 17.92
N LYS A 356 -44.65 15.75 16.86
CA LYS A 356 -45.45 16.94 16.57
C LYS A 356 -46.49 17.24 17.65
N LYS A 357 -47.04 16.20 18.28
CA LYS A 357 -48.06 16.28 19.33
C LYS A 357 -47.48 16.39 20.74
N SER A 358 -46.15 16.35 20.90
CA SER A 358 -45.49 16.50 22.20
C SER A 358 -45.76 17.90 22.76
N ILE A 359 -46.41 17.96 23.91
CA ILE A 359 -46.72 19.21 24.63
C ILE A 359 -45.68 19.44 25.73
N ASP A 360 -45.12 18.37 26.31
CA ASP A 360 -44.07 18.40 27.32
C ASP A 360 -43.04 17.28 27.02
N PRO A 361 -41.76 17.60 26.76
CA PRO A 361 -41.19 18.93 26.69
C PRO A 361 -41.73 19.74 25.51
N ALA A 362 -41.76 21.07 25.66
CA ALA A 362 -42.10 21.99 24.57
C ALA A 362 -40.96 22.02 23.55
N ILE A 363 -41.05 21.19 22.50
CA ILE A 363 -40.03 21.08 21.47
C ILE A 363 -40.23 22.20 20.44
N ASP A 364 -39.22 23.04 20.24
CA ASP A 364 -39.29 24.11 19.24
C ASP A 364 -39.24 23.56 17.79
N ARG A 365 -39.42 24.45 16.80
CA ARG A 365 -39.42 24.06 15.38
C ARG A 365 -38.07 23.53 14.90
N HIS A 366 -36.97 24.11 15.39
CA HIS A 366 -35.61 23.74 15.01
C HIS A 366 -35.22 22.37 15.59
N GLN A 367 -35.48 22.15 16.88
CA GLN A 367 -35.32 20.86 17.56
C GLN A 367 -36.14 19.76 16.89
N ARG A 368 -37.40 20.04 16.49
CA ARG A 368 -38.21 19.09 15.71
C ARG A 368 -37.58 18.70 14.37
N ALA A 369 -37.01 19.68 13.66
CA ALA A 369 -36.31 19.40 12.40
C ALA A 369 -35.10 18.48 12.62
N LEU A 370 -34.30 18.73 13.66
CA LEU A 370 -33.16 17.87 14.03
C LEU A 370 -33.60 16.45 14.43
N LEU A 371 -34.72 16.29 15.14
CA LEU A 371 -35.25 14.96 15.43
C LEU A 371 -35.68 14.23 14.15
N TYR A 372 -36.32 14.94 13.21
CA TYR A 372 -36.77 14.34 11.95
C TYR A 372 -35.63 13.86 11.05
N THR A 373 -34.47 14.52 11.09
CA THR A 373 -33.28 14.05 10.35
C THR A 373 -32.71 12.77 10.97
N LYS A 374 -32.76 12.63 12.30
CA LYS A 374 -32.28 11.44 13.02
C LYS A 374 -33.19 10.21 12.91
N LEU A 375 -34.45 10.36 12.49
CA LEU A 375 -35.37 9.21 12.41
C LEU A 375 -34.85 8.07 11.53
N ASN A 376 -34.12 8.36 10.45
CA ASN A 376 -33.59 7.31 9.59
C ASN A 376 -32.54 6.43 10.30
N GLU A 377 -31.79 6.99 11.26
CA GLU A 377 -30.81 6.23 12.05
C GLU A 377 -31.49 5.22 12.98
N ILE A 378 -32.75 5.43 13.36
CA ILE A 378 -33.51 4.49 14.21
C ILE A 378 -33.74 3.16 13.50
N ASN A 379 -33.91 3.18 12.18
CA ASN A 379 -34.08 1.95 11.41
C ASN A 379 -32.75 1.31 11.03
N ARG A 380 -31.60 1.91 11.36
CA ARG A 380 -30.30 1.36 11.02
C ARG A 380 -29.91 0.30 12.05
N VAL A 381 -29.42 -0.84 11.59
CA VAL A 381 -28.88 -1.86 12.49
C VAL A 381 -27.66 -1.29 13.24
N PRO A 382 -27.60 -1.36 14.59
CA PRO A 382 -26.46 -0.86 15.34
C PRO A 382 -25.17 -1.59 14.97
N LEU A 383 -24.05 -0.86 14.91
CA LEU A 383 -22.74 -1.43 14.57
C LEU A 383 -22.34 -2.57 15.52
N GLN A 384 -22.62 -2.44 16.82
CA GLN A 384 -22.36 -3.48 17.82
C GLN A 384 -23.10 -4.78 17.52
N TYR A 385 -24.34 -4.71 17.05
CA TYR A 385 -25.10 -5.89 16.67
C TYR A 385 -24.49 -6.56 15.44
N ALA A 386 -24.20 -5.77 14.41
CA ALA A 386 -23.58 -6.27 13.18
C ALA A 386 -22.20 -6.89 13.43
N PHE A 387 -21.37 -6.27 14.27
CA PHE A 387 -20.06 -6.81 14.64
C PHE A 387 -20.17 -8.15 15.37
N ARG A 388 -21.10 -8.29 16.32
CA ARG A 388 -21.32 -9.58 17.01
C ARG A 388 -21.77 -10.68 16.05
N ARG A 389 -22.66 -10.35 15.10
CA ARG A 389 -23.08 -11.27 14.04
C ARG A 389 -21.91 -11.65 13.12
N PHE A 390 -21.13 -10.67 12.69
CA PHE A 390 -19.92 -10.89 11.91
C PHE A 390 -18.93 -11.84 12.63
N CYS A 391 -18.64 -11.60 13.91
CA CYS A 391 -17.78 -12.49 14.68
C CYS A 391 -18.35 -13.90 14.82
N SER A 392 -19.65 -14.03 15.09
CA SER A 392 -20.31 -15.33 15.22
C SER A 392 -20.26 -16.13 13.92
N ASP A 393 -20.62 -15.50 12.80
CA ASP A 393 -20.77 -16.17 11.52
C ASP A 393 -19.40 -16.52 10.90
N CYS A 394 -18.38 -15.70 11.13
CA CYS A 394 -17.01 -15.97 10.68
C CYS A 394 -16.18 -16.79 11.68
N GLY A 395 -16.72 -17.09 12.87
CA GLY A 395 -16.01 -17.79 13.94
C GLY A 395 -14.78 -17.02 14.43
N ILE A 396 -14.94 -15.72 14.67
CA ILE A 396 -13.89 -14.84 15.20
C ILE A 396 -14.07 -14.76 16.72
N ASP A 397 -13.14 -15.35 17.47
CA ASP A 397 -13.08 -15.19 18.91
C ASP A 397 -12.32 -13.90 19.27
N VAL A 398 -12.92 -13.11 20.16
CA VAL A 398 -12.38 -11.83 20.68
C VAL A 398 -12.54 -11.74 22.20
N SER A 399 -12.78 -12.87 22.87
CA SER A 399 -13.05 -12.92 24.31
C SER A 399 -11.83 -12.64 25.19
N ASP A 400 -10.63 -12.88 24.67
CA ASP A 400 -9.33 -12.73 25.33
C ASP A 400 -8.67 -11.35 25.09
N VAL A 401 -9.25 -10.51 24.23
CA VAL A 401 -8.74 -9.18 23.87
C VAL A 401 -9.66 -8.07 24.33
N TRP A 402 -9.20 -6.81 24.25
CA TRP A 402 -10.00 -5.65 24.65
C TRP A 402 -11.32 -5.58 23.85
N PRO A 403 -12.49 -5.54 24.50
CA PRO A 403 -13.78 -5.41 23.82
C PRO A 403 -13.87 -4.18 22.89
N ILE A 404 -14.37 -4.38 21.67
CA ILE A 404 -14.61 -3.27 20.74
C ILE A 404 -15.64 -2.28 21.29
N PHE A 405 -16.70 -2.77 21.94
CA PHE A 405 -17.76 -1.95 22.51
C PHE A 405 -17.73 -2.02 24.04
N ALA A 406 -18.16 -0.95 24.70
CA ALA A 406 -18.24 -0.88 26.16
C ALA A 406 -18.99 -2.09 26.74
N THR A 407 -18.52 -2.54 27.90
CA THR A 407 -19.11 -3.62 28.69
C THR A 407 -19.41 -3.10 30.08
N SER A 408 -20.09 -3.90 30.92
CA SER A 408 -20.24 -3.59 32.35
C SER A 408 -18.91 -3.41 33.08
N GLU A 409 -17.82 -3.93 32.51
CA GLU A 409 -16.47 -3.91 33.08
C GLU A 409 -15.63 -2.71 32.61
N GLY A 410 -16.18 -1.80 31.81
CA GLY A 410 -15.53 -0.54 31.44
C GLY A 410 -15.60 -0.21 29.95
N VAL A 411 -14.77 0.76 29.56
CA VAL A 411 -14.77 1.34 28.20
C VAL A 411 -14.31 0.35 27.12
N GLY A 412 -14.92 0.47 25.94
CA GLY A 412 -14.53 -0.26 24.74
C GLY A 412 -13.64 0.57 23.81
N LEU A 413 -13.04 -0.09 22.83
CA LEU A 413 -12.19 0.57 21.82
C LEU A 413 -12.97 1.61 20.98
N ALA A 414 -14.28 1.41 20.79
CA ALA A 414 -15.16 2.38 20.12
C ALA A 414 -15.27 3.71 20.88
N ASP A 415 -15.16 3.70 22.22
CA ASP A 415 -15.19 4.92 23.03
C ASP A 415 -13.90 5.73 22.84
N VAL A 416 -12.76 5.03 22.77
CA VAL A 416 -11.45 5.62 22.43
C VAL A 416 -11.49 6.23 21.03
N ARG A 417 -12.02 5.50 20.04
CA ARG A 417 -12.22 5.99 18.66
C ARG A 417 -13.06 7.27 18.64
N ASN A 418 -14.20 7.26 19.33
CA ASN A 418 -15.08 8.43 19.39
C ASN A 418 -14.35 9.63 19.99
N LYS A 419 -13.54 9.42 21.04
CA LYS A 419 -12.74 10.49 21.65
C LYS A 419 -11.71 11.09 20.68
N LEU A 420 -10.99 10.25 19.94
CA LEU A 420 -9.98 10.67 18.96
C LEU A 420 -10.60 11.48 17.82
N ILE A 421 -11.74 11.05 17.28
CA ILE A 421 -12.40 11.72 16.15
C ILE A 421 -12.93 13.11 16.53
N HIS A 422 -13.33 13.29 17.79
CA HIS A 422 -13.73 14.61 18.28
C HIS A 422 -12.53 15.54 18.61
N GLY A 423 -11.31 15.19 18.16
CA GLY A 423 -10.15 16.09 18.14
C GLY A 423 -9.47 16.30 19.49
N ASN A 424 -9.82 15.51 20.51
CA ASN A 424 -9.19 15.61 21.82
C ASN A 424 -7.87 14.83 21.81
N ARG A 425 -6.73 15.53 21.89
CA ARG A 425 -5.43 14.87 22.12
C ARG A 425 -5.44 14.20 23.49
N PHE A 426 -4.98 12.95 23.54
CA PHE A 426 -4.77 12.27 24.81
C PHE A 426 -3.57 12.91 25.54
N PRO A 427 -3.66 13.09 26.87
CA PRO A 427 -2.51 13.47 27.68
C PRO A 427 -1.36 12.46 27.53
N ASP A 428 -0.12 12.93 27.67
CA ASP A 428 1.08 12.09 27.53
C ASP A 428 1.07 10.87 28.49
N GLY A 429 0.47 11.03 29.67
CA GLY A 429 0.31 9.94 30.65
C GLY A 429 -0.58 8.78 30.18
N LEU A 430 -1.34 8.93 29.09
CA LEU A 430 -2.21 7.90 28.52
C LEU A 430 -1.66 7.30 27.22
N ILE A 431 -0.46 7.70 26.77
CA ILE A 431 0.15 7.16 25.54
C ILE A 431 0.30 5.63 25.62
N ASN A 432 0.75 5.11 26.78
CA ASN A 432 0.89 3.67 26.96
C ASN A 432 -0.47 2.94 26.88
N ALA A 433 -1.50 3.48 27.53
CA ALA A 433 -2.85 2.91 27.48
C ALA A 433 -3.42 2.93 26.06
N LEU A 434 -3.17 4.00 25.31
CA LEU A 434 -3.56 4.09 23.89
C LEU A 434 -2.76 3.11 23.01
N SER A 435 -1.49 2.88 23.31
CA SER A 435 -0.67 1.87 22.62
C SER A 435 -1.24 0.47 22.81
N ILE A 436 -1.56 0.11 24.05
CA ILE A 436 -2.19 -1.18 24.38
C ILE A 436 -3.55 -1.32 23.68
N ALA A 437 -4.37 -0.27 23.67
CA ALA A 437 -5.64 -0.25 22.95
C ALA A 437 -5.46 -0.46 21.43
N ARG A 438 -4.42 0.13 20.84
CA ARG A 438 -4.04 -0.02 19.42
C ARG A 438 -3.57 -1.43 19.10
N ASP A 439 -2.77 -2.06 19.96
CA ASP A 439 -2.34 -3.45 19.81
C ASP A 439 -3.53 -4.41 19.83
N ASN A 440 -4.44 -4.24 20.81
CA ASN A 440 -5.65 -5.06 20.90
C ASN A 440 -6.56 -4.91 19.68
N LEU A 441 -6.76 -3.68 19.19
CA LEU A 441 -7.53 -3.43 17.98
C LEU A 441 -6.87 -4.07 16.74
N LYS A 442 -5.53 -4.02 16.66
CA LYS A 442 -4.78 -4.71 15.60
C LYS A 442 -5.06 -6.21 15.63
N TRP A 443 -4.99 -6.87 16.79
CA TRP A 443 -5.25 -8.31 16.89
C TRP A 443 -6.68 -8.67 16.47
N VAL A 444 -7.69 -7.88 16.89
CA VAL A 444 -9.07 -8.09 16.45
C VAL A 444 -9.18 -8.01 14.92
N LEU A 445 -8.56 -6.99 14.31
CA LEU A 445 -8.60 -6.82 12.86
C LEU A 445 -7.83 -7.92 12.13
N GLU A 446 -6.64 -8.31 12.59
CA GLU A 446 -5.87 -9.41 11.98
C GLU A 446 -6.67 -10.72 12.06
N ARG A 447 -7.29 -11.04 13.21
CA ARG A 447 -8.17 -12.22 13.35
C ARG A 447 -9.35 -12.15 12.38
N ALA A 448 -9.99 -10.98 12.26
CA ALA A 448 -11.10 -10.78 11.34
C ALA A 448 -10.69 -11.03 9.88
N VAL A 449 -9.57 -10.45 9.43
CA VAL A 449 -9.07 -10.62 8.07
C VAL A 449 -8.68 -12.07 7.79
N VAL A 450 -7.94 -12.72 8.70
CA VAL A 450 -7.54 -14.14 8.60
C VAL A 450 -8.76 -15.04 8.45
N ARG A 451 -9.80 -14.84 9.27
CA ARG A 451 -11.03 -15.64 9.22
C ARG A 451 -11.84 -15.38 7.95
N VAL A 452 -11.94 -14.13 7.50
CA VAL A 452 -12.58 -13.79 6.22
C VAL A 452 -11.86 -14.43 5.03
N LEU A 453 -10.53 -14.54 5.10
CA LEU A 453 -9.70 -15.22 4.10
C LEU A 453 -9.65 -16.74 4.28
N GLY A 454 -10.42 -17.31 5.21
CA GLY A 454 -10.57 -18.75 5.39
C GLY A 454 -9.44 -19.45 6.14
N TRP A 455 -8.52 -18.70 6.76
CA TRP A 455 -7.43 -19.27 7.54
C TRP A 455 -7.80 -19.47 9.03
N LEU A 456 -7.04 -20.33 9.71
CA LEU A 456 -7.24 -20.68 11.11
C LEU A 456 -6.41 -19.76 12.02
N VAL A 457 -7.05 -19.13 13.01
CA VAL A 457 -6.36 -18.22 13.95
C VAL A 457 -5.37 -18.99 14.82
N GLU A 458 -5.64 -20.27 15.09
CA GLU A 458 -4.80 -21.17 15.88
C GLU A 458 -3.44 -21.45 15.22
N ARG A 459 -3.35 -21.29 13.90
CA ARG A 459 -2.11 -21.40 13.10
C ARG A 459 -1.43 -20.06 12.86
N THR A 460 -1.77 -19.05 13.66
CA THR A 460 -1.17 -17.73 13.61
C THR A 460 -0.63 -17.34 14.98
N GLU A 461 0.18 -16.29 15.02
CA GLU A 461 0.63 -15.65 16.25
C GLU A 461 -0.49 -14.91 17.01
N LEU A 462 -1.74 -15.02 16.56
CA LEU A 462 -2.91 -14.45 17.22
C LEU A 462 -3.66 -15.47 18.06
N ALA A 463 -3.22 -16.73 18.09
CA ALA A 463 -3.79 -17.74 18.95
C ALA A 463 -3.75 -17.24 20.42
N PRO A 464 -4.84 -17.39 21.21
CA PRO A 464 -4.88 -16.90 22.59
C PRO A 464 -3.70 -17.36 23.44
N MET A 465 -3.29 -18.62 23.30
CA MET A 465 -2.10 -19.15 23.99
C MET A 465 -0.82 -18.42 23.60
N PHE A 466 -0.63 -18.13 22.30
CA PHE A 466 0.57 -17.44 21.82
C PHE A 466 0.62 -16.01 22.33
N LEU A 467 -0.48 -15.26 22.21
CA LEU A 467 -0.55 -13.88 22.69
C LEU A 467 -0.30 -13.81 24.21
N SER A 468 -0.93 -14.70 24.99
CA SER A 468 -0.77 -14.72 26.45
C SER A 468 0.68 -14.99 26.90
N ALA A 469 1.46 -15.73 26.12
CA ALA A 469 2.84 -16.09 26.43
C ALA A 469 3.86 -15.04 25.97
N ASN A 470 3.57 -14.32 24.88
CA ASN A 470 4.56 -13.50 24.17
C ASN A 470 4.26 -11.99 24.16
N ASP A 471 3.05 -11.56 24.53
CA ASP A 471 2.63 -10.17 24.39
C ASP A 471 2.32 -9.48 25.73
N THR A 472 3.10 -8.43 26.04
CA THR A 472 2.97 -7.66 27.27
C THR A 472 1.77 -6.71 27.25
N SER A 473 1.22 -6.37 26.08
CA SER A 473 0.03 -5.51 25.99
C SER A 473 -1.22 -6.22 26.52
N LEU A 474 -1.29 -7.55 26.48
CA LEU A 474 -2.38 -8.30 27.14
C LEU A 474 -2.31 -8.18 28.67
N THR A 475 -1.12 -8.29 29.26
CA THR A 475 -0.96 -8.21 30.73
C THR A 475 -1.21 -6.78 31.24
N GLY A 476 -0.87 -5.75 30.45
CA GLY A 476 -1.16 -4.35 30.76
C GLY A 476 -2.60 -3.90 30.48
N MET A 477 -3.41 -4.71 29.79
CA MET A 477 -4.76 -4.35 29.35
C MET A 477 -5.70 -3.90 30.50
N PRO A 478 -5.79 -4.61 31.65
CA PRO A 478 -6.72 -4.20 32.72
C PRO A 478 -6.42 -2.80 33.28
N GLU A 479 -5.15 -2.47 33.46
CA GLU A 479 -4.73 -1.16 33.97
C GLU A 479 -4.95 -0.06 32.91
N ALA A 480 -4.62 -0.33 31.64
CA ALA A 480 -4.89 0.59 30.54
C ALA A 480 -6.40 0.90 30.41
N ARG A 481 -7.25 -0.13 30.55
CA ARG A 481 -8.72 0.01 30.58
C ARG A 481 -9.19 0.94 31.68
N ARG A 482 -8.65 0.77 32.89
CA ARG A 482 -8.98 1.60 34.05
C ARG A 482 -8.61 3.07 33.81
N GLN A 483 -7.36 3.33 33.39
CA GLN A 483 -6.86 4.68 33.12
C GLN A 483 -7.68 5.43 32.06
N LEU A 484 -8.01 4.75 30.96
CA LEU A 484 -8.84 5.34 29.90
C LEU A 484 -10.29 5.55 30.34
N SER A 485 -10.83 4.65 31.16
CA SER A 485 -12.19 4.80 31.73
C SER A 485 -12.28 6.02 32.64
N GLU A 486 -11.32 6.19 33.56
CA GLU A 486 -11.27 7.36 34.46
C GLU A 486 -11.16 8.68 33.68
N TYR A 487 -10.31 8.71 32.65
CA TYR A 487 -10.15 9.88 31.79
C TYR A 487 -11.42 10.22 31.01
N LEU A 488 -12.08 9.23 30.40
CA LEU A 488 -13.29 9.44 29.62
C LEU A 488 -14.47 9.88 30.49
N ALA A 489 -14.60 9.32 31.71
CA ALA A 489 -15.64 9.71 32.67
C ALA A 489 -15.44 11.13 33.23
N SER A 490 -14.19 11.59 33.38
CA SER A 490 -13.90 12.94 33.89
C SER A 490 -14.27 14.09 32.93
N ARG A 491 -14.64 13.79 31.68
CA ARG A 491 -14.89 14.78 30.62
C ARG A 491 -16.22 14.58 29.86
N SER A 492 -17.08 13.67 30.32
CA SER A 492 -18.49 13.55 29.93
C SER A 492 -19.36 14.38 30.87
#